data_AF-A0A941UHS6-F1
#
_entry.id   AF-A0A941UHS6-F1
#
_cell.length_a   1.000
_cell.length_b   1.000
_cell.length_c   1.000
_cell.angle_alpha   90.00
_cell.angle_beta   90.00
_cell.angle_gamma   90.00
#
_symmetry.space_group_name_H-M   'P 1'
#
loop_
_entity.id
_entity.type
_entity.pdbx_description
1 polymer ?
#
loop_
_entity_poly.entity_id
_entity_poly.type
_entity_poly.pdbx_seq_one_letter_code
_entity_poly.pdbx_strand_id
1 'polypeptide(L)'
;MAKIAEDIISLPIEINPKMADSKFRLVHIASQRVRELSAGETPLVTSRSIKDTTVALEESLLGAYKIIVGEEAKVAKEELRKRKEQEKLEEQLSAKEEEIRKELSAYLTDTQEEGDLGEVEGAEGEAEPPVEEEVEETTGEAEE
;
A
#
# COMPACT_ATOMS: atom_id res chain seq x y z
N MET A 1 -4.95 25.99 -12.78
CA MET A 1 -4.85 26.20 -14.24
C MET A 1 -3.68 25.36 -14.72
N ALA A 2 -3.90 24.41 -15.64
CA ALA A 2 -2.82 23.60 -16.18
C ALA A 2 -1.83 24.50 -16.93
N LYS A 3 -0.53 24.37 -16.66
CA LYS A 3 0.50 25.07 -17.42
C LYS A 3 0.58 24.45 -18.82
N ILE A 4 0.80 25.28 -19.84
CA ILE A 4 0.96 24.82 -21.23
C ILE A 4 2.39 24.32 -21.42
N ALA A 5 2.55 23.16 -22.06
CA ALA A 5 3.84 22.57 -22.40
C ALA A 5 4.69 23.47 -23.31
N GLU A 6 6.00 23.50 -23.04
CA GLU A 6 7.00 24.09 -23.95
C GLU A 6 7.29 23.15 -25.12
N ASP A 7 7.47 23.70 -26.33
CA ASP A 7 7.81 22.88 -27.51
C ASP A 7 9.31 22.55 -27.53
N ILE A 8 9.67 21.45 -26.86
CA ILE A 8 11.07 20.98 -26.77
C ILE A 8 11.56 20.25 -28.02
N ILE A 9 10.68 19.95 -28.97
CA ILE A 9 11.04 19.26 -30.21
C ILE A 9 11.56 20.27 -31.23
N SER A 10 10.91 21.43 -31.31
CA SER A 10 11.26 22.49 -32.26
C SER A 10 12.25 23.50 -31.70
N LEU A 11 12.30 23.67 -30.37
CA LEU A 11 13.14 24.69 -29.71
C LEU A 11 14.26 24.07 -28.86
N PRO A 12 15.41 24.76 -28.74
CA PRO A 12 16.48 24.33 -27.83
C PRO A 12 16.02 24.32 -26.37
N ILE A 13 16.53 23.36 -25.60
CA ILE A 13 16.27 23.28 -24.17
C ILE A 13 17.12 24.31 -23.42
N GLU A 14 16.45 25.24 -22.75
CA GLU A 14 17.08 26.21 -21.84
C GLU A 14 16.97 25.72 -20.39
N ILE A 15 18.12 25.65 -19.70
CA ILE A 15 18.16 25.18 -18.31
C ILE A 15 18.25 26.36 -17.37
N ASN A 16 17.24 26.50 -16.52
CA ASN A 16 17.29 27.45 -15.43
C ASN A 16 17.85 26.79 -14.16
N PRO A 17 18.61 27.54 -13.32
CA PRO A 17 19.16 27.03 -12.07
C PRO A 17 18.08 26.63 -11.04
N LYS A 18 16.84 27.10 -11.23
CA LYS A 18 15.69 26.69 -10.42
C LYS A 18 15.22 25.25 -10.70
N MET A 19 15.63 24.69 -11.84
CA MET A 19 15.16 23.39 -12.33
C MET A 19 16.22 22.32 -12.09
N ALA A 20 17.45 22.57 -12.53
CA ALA A 20 18.57 21.66 -12.34
C ALA A 20 19.90 22.40 -12.46
N ASP A 21 20.91 21.95 -11.71
CA ASP A 21 22.27 22.51 -11.78
C ASP A 21 23.00 22.11 -13.06
N SER A 22 22.60 21.00 -13.70
CA SER A 22 23.25 20.46 -14.90
C SER A 22 22.28 19.73 -15.83
N LYS A 23 22.68 19.60 -17.11
CA LYS A 23 21.94 18.82 -18.13
C LYS A 23 21.72 17.37 -17.68
N PHE A 24 22.72 16.77 -17.05
CA PHE A 24 22.64 15.40 -16.56
C PHE A 24 21.61 15.26 -15.44
N ARG A 25 21.57 16.22 -14.51
CA ARG A 25 20.60 16.22 -13.42
C ARG A 25 19.17 16.34 -13.96
N LEU A 26 18.94 17.20 -14.97
CA LEU A 26 17.66 17.29 -15.67
C LEU A 26 17.23 15.94 -16.25
N VAL A 27 18.12 15.26 -16.97
CA VAL A 27 17.83 13.95 -17.57
C VAL A 27 17.49 12.90 -16.51
N HIS A 28 18.20 12.88 -15.37
CA HIS A 28 17.89 11.96 -14.27
C HIS A 28 16.51 12.22 -13.67
N ILE A 29 16.15 13.48 -13.46
CA ILE A 29 14.85 13.88 -12.93
C ILE A 29 13.74 13.49 -13.92
N ALA A 30 13.89 13.84 -15.20
CA ALA A 30 12.93 13.46 -16.24
C ALA A 30 12.80 11.93 -16.35
N SER A 31 13.91 11.18 -16.26
CA SER A 31 13.88 9.72 -16.33
C SER A 31 13.15 9.06 -15.15
N GLN A 32 13.21 9.67 -13.96
CA GLN A 32 12.42 9.23 -12.80
C GLN A 32 10.93 9.47 -13.08
N ARG A 33 10.61 10.68 -13.57
CA ARG A 33 9.24 11.04 -13.91
C ARG A 33 8.63 10.15 -15.01
N VAL A 34 9.41 9.76 -16.01
CA VAL A 34 8.96 8.80 -17.03
C VAL A 34 8.50 7.49 -16.40
N ARG A 35 9.20 6.98 -15.38
CA ARG A 35 8.80 5.73 -14.72
C ARG A 35 7.47 5.85 -13.98
N GLU A 36 7.20 7.03 -13.41
CA GLU A 36 5.93 7.34 -12.77
C GLU A 36 4.80 7.41 -13.80
N LEU A 37 5.00 8.12 -14.92
CA LEU A 37 4.04 8.19 -16.01
C LEU A 37 3.77 6.79 -16.61
N SER A 38 4.81 6.00 -16.84
CA SER A 38 4.66 4.63 -17.35
C SER A 38 4.02 3.67 -16.33
N ALA A 39 4.05 3.99 -15.03
CA ALA A 39 3.31 3.27 -13.99
C ALA A 39 1.82 3.68 -13.93
N GLY A 40 1.38 4.59 -14.80
CA GLY A 40 0.00 5.05 -14.92
C GLY A 40 -0.29 6.37 -14.22
N GLU A 41 0.74 7.10 -13.79
CA GLU A 41 0.52 8.42 -13.18
C GLU A 41 0.07 9.45 -14.22
N THR A 42 -0.81 10.37 -13.82
CA THR A 42 -1.36 11.37 -14.72
C THR A 42 -0.35 12.48 -15.02
N PRO A 43 -0.26 12.95 -16.28
CA PRO A 43 0.51 14.13 -16.62
C PRO A 43 0.01 15.38 -15.87
N LEU A 44 0.95 16.18 -15.38
CA LEU A 44 0.71 17.45 -14.68
C LEU A 44 0.59 18.63 -15.64
N VAL A 45 1.04 18.45 -16.89
CA VAL A 45 1.07 19.46 -17.93
C VAL A 45 0.30 18.95 -19.15
N THR A 46 -0.46 19.85 -19.79
CA THR A 46 -1.10 19.54 -21.07
C THR A 46 -0.04 19.60 -22.17
N SER A 47 0.44 18.42 -22.57
CA SER A 47 1.39 18.23 -23.66
C SER A 47 0.70 18.00 -25.00
N ARG A 48 1.39 18.34 -26.10
CA ARG A 48 1.03 17.92 -27.46
C ARG A 48 1.61 16.54 -27.81
N SER A 49 2.61 16.09 -27.05
CA SER A 49 3.27 14.81 -27.26
C SER A 49 2.54 13.69 -26.52
N ILE A 50 2.56 12.51 -27.13
CA ILE A 50 2.04 11.26 -26.55
C ILE A 50 3.15 10.50 -25.82
N LYS A 51 4.42 10.87 -26.03
CA LYS A 51 5.57 10.15 -25.47
C LYS A 51 5.85 10.61 -24.05
N ASP A 52 5.83 9.67 -23.09
CA ASP A 52 6.17 9.92 -21.68
C ASP A 52 7.50 10.65 -21.51
N THR A 53 8.50 10.35 -22.34
CA THR A 53 9.81 11.02 -22.31
C THR A 53 9.74 12.50 -22.63
N THR A 54 8.91 12.89 -23.61
CA THR A 54 8.70 14.28 -23.97
C THR A 54 7.88 14.98 -22.90
N VAL A 55 6.80 14.35 -22.44
CA VAL A 55 5.93 14.90 -21.37
C VAL A 55 6.72 15.13 -20.09
N ALA A 56 7.52 14.15 -19.65
CA ALA A 56 8.34 14.26 -18.45
C ALA A 56 9.36 15.40 -18.54
N LEU A 57 9.97 15.60 -19.72
CA LEU A 57 10.89 16.72 -19.95
C LEU A 57 10.15 18.05 -19.86
N GLU A 58 8.99 18.19 -20.51
CA GLU A 58 8.16 19.41 -20.44
C GLU A 58 7.73 19.73 -19.00
N GLU A 59 7.36 18.71 -18.23
CA GLU A 59 7.04 18.85 -16.80
C GLU A 59 8.24 19.26 -15.96
N SER A 60 9.42 18.67 -16.22
CA SER A 60 10.68 19.09 -15.60
C SER A 60 11.00 20.54 -15.91
N LEU A 61 10.77 20.97 -17.16
CA LEU A 61 11.10 22.32 -17.60
C LEU A 61 10.22 23.38 -16.94
N LEU A 62 8.94 23.10 -16.84
CA LEU A 62 7.95 23.98 -16.21
C LEU A 62 7.99 23.98 -14.67
N GLY A 63 8.83 23.12 -14.07
CA GLY A 63 8.87 22.88 -12.63
C GLY A 63 7.50 22.47 -12.10
N ALA A 64 6.84 21.53 -12.77
CA ALA A 64 5.48 21.09 -12.42
C ALA A 64 5.41 20.29 -11.12
N TYR A 65 6.55 19.77 -10.65
CA TYR A 65 6.68 18.99 -9.42
C TYR A 65 7.86 19.46 -8.56
N LYS A 66 7.81 19.14 -7.27
CA LYS A 66 8.84 19.51 -6.30
C LYS A 66 10.02 18.52 -6.39
N ILE A 67 11.22 19.05 -6.57
CA ILE A 67 12.45 18.27 -6.53
C ILE A 67 13.04 18.38 -5.12
N ILE A 68 13.09 17.25 -4.40
CA ILE A 68 13.73 17.14 -3.09
C ILE A 68 15.21 16.75 -3.24
N VAL A 69 16.07 17.31 -2.39
CA VAL A 69 17.54 17.15 -2.47
C VAL A 69 18.12 16.99 -1.07
N GLY A 70 19.26 16.30 -0.95
CA GLY A 70 20.00 16.20 0.30
C GLY A 70 19.39 15.20 1.27
N GLU A 71 19.27 15.59 2.55
CA GLU A 71 18.77 14.72 3.62
C GLU A 71 17.29 14.37 3.44
N GLU A 72 16.46 15.33 3.01
CA GLU A 72 15.04 15.10 2.70
C GLU A 72 14.86 13.99 1.66
N ALA A 73 15.74 13.94 0.65
CA ALA A 73 15.69 12.92 -0.39
C ALA A 73 16.11 11.53 0.12
N LYS A 74 16.96 11.45 1.16
CA LYS A 74 17.33 10.17 1.78
C LYS A 74 16.16 9.62 2.58
N VAL A 75 15.55 10.45 3.43
CA VAL A 75 14.40 10.07 4.26
C VAL A 75 13.25 9.60 3.38
N ALA A 76 12.88 10.37 2.35
CA ALA A 76 11.81 9.99 1.42
C ALA A 76 12.06 8.66 0.70
N LYS A 77 13.33 8.37 0.33
CA LYS A 77 13.69 7.08 -0.28
C LYS A 77 13.59 5.92 0.68
N GLU A 78 13.99 6.11 1.93
CA GLU A 78 13.88 5.07 2.96
C GLU A 78 12.43 4.76 3.30
N GLU A 79 11.58 5.79 3.41
CA GLU A 79 10.14 5.63 3.60
C GLU A 79 9.48 4.88 2.44
N LEU A 80 9.81 5.26 1.20
CA LEU A 80 9.31 4.58 0.01
C LEU A 80 9.76 3.11 -0.01
N ARG A 81 11.01 2.82 0.37
CA ARG A 81 11.51 1.44 0.47
C ARG A 81 10.74 0.65 1.52
N LYS A 82 10.59 1.20 2.73
CA LYS A 82 9.84 0.56 3.82
C LYS A 82 8.40 0.27 3.42
N ARG A 83 7.74 1.22 2.75
CA ARG A 83 6.37 1.04 2.26
C ARG A 83 6.28 -0.11 1.26
N LYS A 84 7.20 -0.18 0.30
CA LYS A 84 7.25 -1.29 -0.67
C LYS A 84 7.55 -2.65 -0.02
N GLU A 85 8.36 -2.67 1.03
CA GLU A 85 8.63 -3.89 1.80
C GLU A 85 7.40 -4.33 2.60
N GLN A 86 6.67 -3.37 3.18
CA GLN A 86 5.41 -3.63 3.89
C GLN A 86 4.32 -4.15 2.96
N GLU A 87 4.12 -3.53 1.79
CA GLU A 87 3.14 -3.96 0.79
C GLU A 87 3.42 -5.41 0.33
N LYS A 88 4.69 -5.78 0.15
CA LYS A 88 5.08 -7.17 -0.18
C LYS A 88 4.84 -8.15 0.96
N LEU A 89 5.11 -7.74 2.20
CA LEU A 89 4.88 -8.59 3.37
C LEU A 89 3.38 -8.83 3.56
N GLU A 90 2.58 -7.78 3.40
CA GLU A 90 1.12 -7.84 3.48
C GLU A 90 0.54 -8.75 2.39
N GLU A 91 1.02 -8.64 1.15
CA GLU A 91 0.62 -9.53 0.05
C GLU A 91 0.95 -11.00 0.39
N GLN A 92 2.13 -11.28 0.94
CA GLN A 92 2.52 -12.63 1.36
C GLN A 92 1.69 -13.15 2.54
N LEU A 93 1.34 -12.29 3.50
CA LEU A 93 0.50 -12.65 4.63
C LEU A 93 -0.94 -12.92 4.19
N SER A 94 -1.47 -12.09 3.29
CA SER A 94 -2.80 -12.29 2.69
C SER A 94 -2.87 -13.63 1.94
N ALA A 95 -1.87 -13.95 1.13
CA ALA A 95 -1.81 -15.23 0.42
C ALA A 95 -1.78 -16.42 1.39
N LYS A 96 -0.97 -16.33 2.46
CA LYS A 96 -0.92 -17.38 3.50
C LYS A 96 -2.22 -17.49 4.28
N GLU A 97 -2.90 -16.38 4.55
CA GLU A 97 -4.18 -16.40 5.24
C GLU A 97 -5.26 -17.11 4.41
N GLU A 98 -5.29 -16.88 3.09
CA GLU A 98 -6.18 -17.60 2.18
C GLU A 98 -5.88 -19.11 2.14
N GLU A 99 -4.61 -19.50 2.14
CA GLU A 99 -4.18 -20.90 2.23
C GLU A 99 -4.66 -21.54 3.55
N ILE A 100 -4.42 -20.89 4.70
CA ILE A 100 -4.85 -21.36 6.01
C ILE A 100 -6.38 -21.50 6.08
N ARG A 101 -7.14 -20.51 5.56
CA ARG A 101 -8.61 -20.57 5.51
C ARG A 101 -9.09 -21.76 4.69
N LYS A 102 -8.44 -22.03 3.55
CA LYS A 102 -8.77 -23.16 2.70
C LYS A 102 -8.49 -24.49 3.40
N GLU A 103 -7.33 -24.63 4.04
CA GLU A 103 -6.97 -25.82 4.82
C GLU A 103 -7.94 -26.06 5.98
N LEU A 104 -8.25 -25.03 6.78
CA LEU A 104 -9.24 -25.13 7.87
C LEU A 104 -10.63 -25.51 7.35
N SER A 105 -11.05 -24.97 6.20
CA SER A 105 -12.35 -25.33 5.61
C SER A 105 -12.39 -26.80 5.17
N ALA A 106 -11.29 -27.34 4.66
CA ALA A 106 -11.18 -28.76 4.34
C ALA A 106 -11.27 -29.61 5.61
N TYR A 107 -10.50 -29.27 6.66
CA TYR A 107 -10.58 -29.95 7.95
C TYR A 107 -11.97 -29.91 8.59
N LEU A 108 -12.68 -28.78 8.53
CA LEU A 108 -14.05 -28.67 9.05
C LEU A 108 -15.04 -29.52 8.25
N THR A 109 -14.83 -29.66 6.94
CA THR A 109 -15.66 -30.51 6.09
C THR A 109 -15.38 -31.99 6.38
N ASP A 110 -14.10 -32.37 6.45
CA ASP A 110 -13.68 -33.74 6.76
C ASP A 110 -14.15 -34.17 8.17
N THR A 111 -14.09 -33.28 9.16
CA THR A 111 -14.61 -33.58 10.52
C THR A 111 -16.13 -33.61 10.60
N GLN A 112 -16.86 -32.91 9.72
CA GLN A 112 -18.31 -33.08 9.58
C GLN A 112 -18.68 -34.39 8.86
N GLU A 113 -17.91 -34.80 7.86
CA GLU A 113 -18.08 -36.11 7.19
C GLU A 113 -17.72 -37.29 8.12
N GLU A 114 -16.71 -37.13 8.99
CA GLU A 114 -16.39 -38.10 10.04
C GLU A 114 -17.39 -38.07 11.20
N GLY A 115 -17.99 -36.92 11.51
CA GLY A 115 -19.06 -36.76 12.50
C GLY A 115 -20.40 -37.37 12.08
N ASP A 116 -20.71 -37.39 10.77
CA ASP A 116 -21.92 -38.03 10.21
C ASP A 116 -21.84 -39.58 10.22
N LEU A 117 -20.66 -40.14 10.50
CA LEU A 117 -20.44 -41.58 10.70
C LEU A 117 -20.35 -41.97 12.20
N GLY A 118 -20.55 -41.03 13.12
CA GLY A 118 -20.19 -41.21 14.53
C GLY A 118 -21.26 -40.89 15.58
N GLU A 119 -22.48 -40.47 15.23
CA GLU A 119 -23.47 -40.07 16.24
C GLU A 119 -24.83 -40.78 16.10
N VAL A 120 -24.88 -42.06 16.46
CA VAL A 120 -26.08 -42.67 17.04
C VAL A 120 -25.68 -43.65 18.15
N GLU A 121 -25.67 -43.16 19.39
CA GLU A 121 -25.91 -43.86 20.68
C GLU A 121 -25.38 -42.90 21.78
N GLY A 122 -26.17 -42.08 22.44
CA GLY A 122 -27.40 -42.46 23.14
C GLY A 122 -27.08 -43.25 24.40
N ALA A 123 -26.32 -42.68 25.34
CA ALA A 123 -26.14 -43.24 26.68
C ALA A 123 -26.31 -42.16 27.75
N GLU A 124 -27.44 -42.27 28.44
CA GLU A 124 -27.85 -41.54 29.63
C GLU A 124 -26.83 -41.68 30.78
N GLY A 125 -26.66 -40.64 31.60
CA GLY A 125 -25.89 -40.78 32.85
C GLY A 125 -25.67 -39.47 33.62
N GLU A 126 -26.59 -39.20 34.55
CA GLU A 126 -26.36 -38.52 35.84
C GLU A 126 -25.99 -37.02 35.83
N ALA A 127 -27.03 -36.18 35.85
CA ALA A 127 -26.94 -34.85 36.45
C ALA A 127 -27.19 -34.97 37.96
N GLU A 128 -26.12 -34.87 38.76
CA GLU A 128 -26.14 -34.63 40.20
C GLU A 128 -26.16 -33.11 40.52
N PRO A 129 -26.56 -32.70 41.74
CA PRO A 129 -27.50 -31.60 42.03
C PRO A 129 -26.88 -30.18 42.06
N PRO A 130 -27.70 -29.10 42.15
CA PRO A 130 -27.21 -27.73 42.01
C PRO A 130 -26.46 -27.30 43.27
N VAL A 131 -25.28 -26.72 43.07
CA VAL A 131 -24.55 -26.01 44.12
C VAL A 131 -25.10 -24.59 44.18
N GLU A 132 -25.89 -24.31 45.22
CA GLU A 132 -26.16 -22.95 45.69
C GLU A 132 -24.91 -22.42 46.38
N GLU A 133 -24.44 -21.22 45.99
CA GLU A 133 -23.67 -20.23 46.78
C GLU A 133 -22.95 -19.30 45.78
N GLU A 134 -22.86 -17.99 45.94
CA GLU A 134 -23.51 -17.02 46.81
C GLU A 134 -23.25 -15.68 46.09
N VAL A 135 -24.23 -14.78 46.14
CA VAL A 135 -24.11 -13.43 45.60
C VAL A 135 -23.27 -12.63 46.59
N GLU A 136 -22.09 -12.15 46.19
CA GLU A 136 -21.44 -11.03 46.88
C GLU A 136 -21.38 -9.83 45.94
N GLU A 137 -22.41 -8.99 46.07
CA GLU A 137 -22.35 -7.57 45.72
C GLU A 137 -21.19 -6.92 46.45
N THR A 138 -20.26 -6.31 45.71
CA THR A 138 -19.55 -5.15 46.24
C THR A 138 -19.77 -3.98 45.28
N THR A 139 -20.79 -3.20 45.62
CA THR A 139 -20.84 -1.75 45.41
C THR A 139 -19.50 -1.17 45.87
N GLY A 140 -18.78 -0.38 45.07
CA GLY A 140 -19.11 1.00 44.75
C GLY A 140 -18.36 1.93 45.72
N GLU A 141 -17.54 2.83 45.18
CA GLU A 141 -17.05 4.13 45.70
C GLU A 141 -15.72 4.44 44.99
N ALA A 142 -15.60 5.39 44.05
CA ALA A 142 -15.83 6.83 44.12
C ALA A 142 -14.85 7.57 45.04
N GLU A 143 -14.40 8.73 44.54
CA GLU A 143 -13.57 9.77 45.19
C GLU A 143 -12.05 9.50 45.13
N GLU A 144 -11.17 10.43 44.77
CA GLU A 144 -11.22 11.90 44.68
C GLU A 144 -10.13 12.41 43.71
#